data_AF-A0A2D4JJ59-F1
#
_entry.id   AF-A0A2D4JJ59-F1
#
_cell.length_a   1.000
_cell.length_b   1.000
_cell.length_c   1.000
_cell.angle_alpha   90.00
_cell.angle_beta   90.00
_cell.angle_gamma   90.00
#
_symmetry.space_group_name_H-M   'P 1'
#
loop_
_entity.id
_entity.type
_entity.pdbx_description
1 polymer ?
#
loop_
_entity_poly.entity_id
_entity_poly.type
_entity_poly.pdbx_seq_one_letter_code
_entity_poly.pdbx_strand_id
1 'polypeptide(L)'
;QFLYGYYEPTLLILYEPNQTWPGRVAVRQDTCSIVAISLNIMQKVHPVIWSLSNLPFDCTQALAVPKPIGGVVIFAVNSLLYLNQSVPPYGVSLNSLTNGTTVFPLRFQEGVKITLDCAQATFISYDKMVISLKGGEIYVLTLITDGMRSVRSFHFDKAAASVLTTCMITLEPGYLFLGSRLGNSLLLKYTEKLQEGPMNIAKDSAEKEE
;
A
#
# COMPACT_ATOMS: atom_id res chain seq x y z
N GLN A 1 -1.41 -6.37 12.65
CA GLN A 1 -1.39 -4.90 12.81
C GLN A 1 -2.60 -4.47 13.62
N PHE A 2 -2.47 -3.48 14.50
CA PHE A 2 -3.65 -2.85 15.11
C PHE A 2 -4.26 -1.84 14.14
N LEU A 3 -5.59 -1.82 14.03
CA LEU A 3 -6.31 -0.93 13.13
C LEU A 3 -6.71 0.38 13.83
N TYR A 4 -6.80 1.46 13.05
CA TYR A 4 -7.30 2.75 13.51
C TYR A 4 -8.81 2.86 13.34
N GLY A 5 -9.47 3.62 14.21
CA GLY A 5 -10.89 3.97 14.06
C GLY A 5 -11.88 3.11 14.83
N TYR A 6 -11.42 2.05 15.47
CA TYR A 6 -12.25 1.20 16.32
C TYR A 6 -12.25 1.70 17.78
N TYR A 7 -13.38 1.52 18.47
CA TYR A 7 -13.53 1.87 19.89
C TYR A 7 -12.70 0.95 20.80
N GLU A 8 -12.72 -0.35 20.50
CA GLU A 8 -11.89 -1.36 21.13
C GLU A 8 -10.62 -1.62 20.31
N PRO A 9 -9.49 -2.00 20.93
CA PRO A 9 -8.27 -2.34 20.22
C PRO A 9 -8.53 -3.53 19.28
N THR A 10 -8.53 -3.23 17.99
CA THR A 10 -8.83 -4.21 16.94
C THR A 10 -7.54 -4.68 16.29
N LEU A 11 -7.26 -5.97 16.42
CA LEU A 11 -6.09 -6.62 15.83
C LEU A 11 -6.47 -7.28 14.50
N LEU A 12 -5.83 -6.84 13.42
CA LEU A 12 -5.90 -7.51 12.12
C LEU A 12 -4.74 -8.47 11.93
N ILE A 13 -5.09 -9.71 11.55
CA ILE A 13 -4.18 -10.81 11.28
C ILE A 13 -4.34 -11.17 9.80
N LEU A 14 -3.25 -11.11 9.06
CA LEU A 14 -3.11 -11.71 7.74
C LEU A 14 -2.48 -13.09 7.93
N TYR A 15 -3.13 -14.12 7.41
CA TYR A 15 -2.70 -15.51 7.57
C TYR A 15 -3.11 -16.35 6.37
N GLU A 16 -2.61 -17.58 6.32
CA GLU A 16 -2.92 -18.54 5.27
C GLU A 16 -3.39 -19.84 5.94
N PRO A 17 -4.70 -20.16 5.90
CA PRO A 17 -5.22 -21.38 6.52
C PRO A 17 -4.60 -22.66 5.94
N ASN A 18 -4.39 -22.67 4.62
CA ASN A 18 -3.86 -23.80 3.87
C ASN A 18 -2.64 -23.35 3.08
N GLN A 19 -1.46 -23.49 3.66
CA GLN A 19 -0.22 -23.01 3.05
C GLN A 19 0.01 -23.58 1.65
N THR A 20 0.40 -22.71 0.71
CA THR A 20 0.84 -23.02 -0.65
C THR A 20 2.24 -22.47 -0.92
N TRP A 21 2.75 -22.70 -2.12
CA TRP A 21 4.00 -22.12 -2.60
C TRP A 21 3.89 -21.78 -4.09
N PRO A 22 4.71 -20.86 -4.62
CA PRO A 22 4.55 -20.36 -5.99
C PRO A 22 4.49 -21.44 -7.08
N GLY A 23 5.27 -22.52 -6.97
CA GLY A 23 5.26 -23.59 -7.97
C GLY A 23 4.04 -24.53 -7.91
N ARG A 24 3.18 -24.40 -6.90
CA ARG A 24 1.90 -25.13 -6.79
C ARG A 24 0.68 -24.24 -6.96
N VAL A 25 0.86 -23.01 -7.44
CA VAL A 25 -0.24 -22.05 -7.64
C VAL A 25 -1.35 -22.60 -8.55
N ALA A 26 -1.00 -23.41 -9.56
CA ALA A 26 -1.97 -24.04 -10.46
C ALA A 26 -2.97 -24.99 -9.75
N VAL A 27 -2.63 -25.49 -8.56
CA VAL A 27 -3.49 -26.36 -7.75
C VAL A 27 -4.15 -25.60 -6.61
N ARG A 28 -3.44 -24.63 -6.03
CA ARG A 28 -3.89 -23.82 -4.90
C ARG A 28 -3.45 -22.37 -5.10
N GLN A 29 -4.41 -21.57 -5.55
CA GLN A 29 -4.34 -20.12 -5.63
C GLN A 29 -5.20 -19.50 -4.52
N ASP A 30 -4.99 -18.21 -4.28
CA ASP A 30 -5.80 -17.39 -3.38
C ASP A 30 -6.03 -17.99 -1.98
N THR A 31 -4.96 -18.42 -1.34
CA THR A 31 -5.00 -19.11 -0.05
C THR A 31 -4.94 -18.17 1.15
N CYS A 32 -4.58 -16.90 0.97
CA CYS A 32 -4.47 -15.94 2.06
C CYS A 32 -5.84 -15.48 2.55
N SER A 33 -5.92 -15.07 3.81
CA SER A 33 -7.12 -14.58 4.47
C SER A 33 -6.76 -13.54 5.52
N ILE A 34 -7.70 -12.65 5.82
CA ILE A 34 -7.62 -11.75 6.95
C ILE A 34 -8.72 -12.01 7.96
N VAL A 35 -8.40 -11.77 9.21
CA VAL A 35 -9.36 -11.70 10.31
C VAL A 35 -9.06 -10.48 11.17
N ALA A 36 -10.08 -9.70 11.49
CA ALA A 36 -10.03 -8.60 12.43
C ALA A 36 -10.76 -9.03 13.72
N ILE A 37 -10.04 -8.96 14.83
CA ILE A 37 -10.48 -9.39 16.15
C ILE A 37 -10.57 -8.17 17.05
N SER A 38 -11.75 -7.92 17.63
CA SER A 38 -11.92 -6.88 18.65
C SER A 38 -11.48 -7.43 19.99
N LEU A 39 -10.58 -6.76 20.71
CA LEU A 39 -10.08 -7.25 21.99
C LEU A 39 -10.76 -6.51 23.15
N ASN A 40 -11.68 -7.17 23.83
CA ASN A 40 -12.23 -6.68 25.08
C ASN A 40 -11.36 -7.19 26.25
N ILE A 41 -10.46 -6.32 26.72
CA ILE A 41 -9.47 -6.67 27.75
C ILE A 41 -10.16 -6.94 29.11
N MET A 42 -11.24 -6.23 29.41
CA MET A 42 -11.95 -6.34 30.69
C MET A 42 -12.67 -7.69 30.83
N GLN A 43 -13.37 -8.11 29.77
CA GLN A 43 -14.13 -9.36 29.75
C GLN A 43 -13.30 -10.55 29.26
N LYS A 44 -12.09 -10.32 28.73
CA LYS A 44 -11.22 -11.33 28.11
C LYS A 44 -11.88 -12.08 26.95
N VAL A 45 -12.78 -11.40 26.23
CA VAL A 45 -13.47 -11.92 25.04
C VAL A 45 -12.89 -11.26 23.80
N HIS A 46 -12.77 -12.02 22.72
CA HIS A 46 -12.14 -11.58 21.49
C HIS A 46 -12.96 -11.98 20.25
N PRO A 47 -14.13 -11.36 20.02
CA PRO A 47 -14.97 -11.70 18.87
C PRO A 47 -14.31 -11.30 17.54
N VAL A 48 -14.53 -12.11 16.51
CA VAL A 48 -14.19 -11.78 15.13
C VAL A 48 -15.24 -10.82 14.59
N ILE A 49 -14.82 -9.61 14.19
CA ILE A 49 -15.74 -8.56 13.71
C ILE A 49 -15.76 -8.42 12.19
N TRP A 50 -14.69 -8.86 11.53
CA TRP A 50 -14.56 -8.80 10.08
C TRP A 50 -13.58 -9.88 9.62
N SER A 51 -13.90 -10.53 8.51
CA SER A 51 -13.02 -11.52 7.89
C SER A 51 -13.19 -11.47 6.37
N LEU A 52 -12.12 -11.80 5.66
CA LEU A 52 -12.14 -11.94 4.21
C LEU A 52 -11.19 -13.06 3.81
N SER A 53 -11.69 -13.99 3.00
CA SER A 53 -10.92 -15.10 2.44
C SER A 53 -10.63 -14.87 0.96
N ASN A 54 -9.86 -15.79 0.37
CA ASN A 54 -9.52 -15.80 -1.05
C ASN A 54 -8.69 -14.58 -1.47
N LEU A 55 -7.76 -14.13 -0.62
CA LEU A 55 -6.77 -13.13 -0.99
C LEU A 55 -5.61 -13.80 -1.74
N PRO A 56 -4.89 -13.07 -2.62
CA PRO A 56 -3.75 -13.59 -3.35
C PRO A 56 -2.78 -14.34 -2.45
N PHE A 57 -2.32 -15.51 -2.88
CA PHE A 57 -1.47 -16.41 -2.06
C PHE A 57 -0.11 -15.79 -1.68
N ASP A 58 0.33 -14.77 -2.42
CA ASP A 58 1.63 -14.10 -2.28
C ASP A 58 1.55 -12.82 -1.41
N CYS A 59 0.55 -12.72 -0.53
CA CYS A 59 0.45 -11.64 0.46
C CYS A 59 1.60 -11.70 1.49
N THR A 60 2.29 -10.57 1.69
CA THR A 60 3.51 -10.51 2.52
C THR A 60 3.33 -9.74 3.82
N GLN A 61 2.65 -8.58 3.78
CA GLN A 61 2.47 -7.73 4.95
C GLN A 61 1.18 -6.91 4.87
N ALA A 62 0.71 -6.47 6.04
CA ALA A 62 -0.41 -5.57 6.18
C ALA A 62 0.03 -4.28 6.87
N LEU A 63 -0.51 -3.15 6.43
CA LEU A 63 -0.27 -1.82 7.00
C LEU A 63 -1.61 -1.16 7.31
N ALA A 64 -1.78 -0.75 8.57
CA ALA A 64 -2.99 -0.06 8.99
C ALA A 64 -3.00 1.36 8.43
N VAL A 65 -4.10 1.74 7.77
CA VAL A 65 -4.24 3.09 7.21
C VAL A 65 -4.64 4.05 8.32
N PRO A 66 -3.93 5.18 8.52
CA PRO A 66 -4.26 6.14 9.55
C PRO A 66 -5.65 6.77 9.37
N LYS A 67 -6.14 7.39 10.45
CA LYS A 67 -7.30 8.31 10.34
C LYS A 67 -6.91 9.47 9.41
N PRO A 68 -7.84 9.96 8.57
CA PRO A 68 -9.28 9.72 8.64
C PRO A 68 -9.82 8.62 7.69
N ILE A 69 -8.98 7.98 6.88
CA ILE A 69 -9.41 6.99 5.88
C ILE A 69 -9.76 5.66 6.56
N GLY A 70 -8.83 5.16 7.40
CA GLY A 70 -8.98 3.86 8.04
C GLY A 70 -8.90 2.68 7.07
N GLY A 71 -9.04 1.46 7.62
CA GLY A 71 -8.85 0.22 6.87
C GLY A 71 -7.39 -0.25 6.87
N VAL A 72 -7.06 -1.10 5.90
CA VAL A 72 -5.76 -1.75 5.80
C VAL A 72 -5.31 -1.82 4.34
N VAL A 73 -4.02 -1.58 4.11
CA VAL A 73 -3.35 -1.87 2.84
C VAL A 73 -2.57 -3.17 2.99
N ILE A 74 -2.82 -4.12 2.10
CA ILE A 74 -2.13 -5.41 2.06
C ILE A 74 -1.20 -5.43 0.86
N PHE A 75 0.05 -5.73 1.14
CA PHE A 75 1.07 -5.93 0.14
C PHE A 75 1.07 -7.40 -0.23
N ALA A 76 1.00 -7.68 -1.52
CA ALA A 76 1.37 -8.96 -2.09
C ALA A 76 2.55 -8.75 -3.04
N VAL A 77 3.25 -9.82 -3.41
CA VAL A 77 4.43 -9.71 -4.28
C VAL A 77 4.09 -8.98 -5.59
N ASN A 78 2.96 -9.31 -6.22
CA ASN A 78 2.56 -8.78 -7.53
C ASN A 78 1.33 -7.86 -7.51
N SER A 79 0.71 -7.64 -6.35
CA SER A 79 -0.50 -6.83 -6.24
C SER A 79 -0.54 -6.01 -4.95
N LEU A 80 -1.34 -4.96 -4.96
CA LEU A 80 -1.60 -4.13 -3.80
C LEU A 80 -3.11 -4.05 -3.57
N LEU A 81 -3.54 -4.29 -2.33
CA LEU A 81 -4.94 -4.32 -1.95
C LEU A 81 -5.22 -3.29 -0.88
N TYR A 82 -6.35 -2.59 -0.97
CA TYR A 82 -6.96 -1.82 0.10
C TYR A 82 -8.26 -2.51 0.51
N LEU A 83 -8.35 -2.84 1.79
CA LEU A 83 -9.50 -3.49 2.38
C LEU A 83 -10.05 -2.64 3.53
N ASN A 84 -11.37 -2.55 3.59
CA ASN A 84 -12.09 -1.88 4.67
C ASN A 84 -13.39 -2.65 4.93
N GLN A 85 -13.93 -2.55 6.15
CA GLN A 85 -15.15 -3.24 6.55
C GLN A 85 -16.39 -2.70 5.80
N SER A 86 -16.40 -1.40 5.49
CA SER A 86 -17.57 -0.72 4.89
C SER A 86 -17.50 -0.59 3.37
N VAL A 87 -16.37 -0.92 2.75
CA VAL A 87 -16.13 -0.72 1.31
C VAL A 87 -15.73 -2.05 0.69
N PRO A 88 -16.25 -2.38 -0.52
CA PRO A 88 -15.79 -3.56 -1.23
C PRO A 88 -14.26 -3.58 -1.40
N PRO A 89 -13.63 -4.77 -1.41
CA PRO A 89 -12.20 -4.89 -1.62
C PRO A 89 -11.74 -4.18 -2.90
N TYR A 90 -10.71 -3.34 -2.78
CA TYR A 90 -10.08 -2.68 -3.93
C TYR A 90 -8.67 -3.25 -4.11
N GLY A 91 -8.33 -3.71 -5.30
CA GLY A 91 -7.01 -4.27 -5.56
C GLY A 91 -6.50 -3.88 -6.94
N VAL A 92 -5.19 -3.69 -7.04
CA VAL A 92 -4.49 -3.47 -8.30
C VAL A 92 -3.39 -4.49 -8.51
N SER A 93 -3.22 -4.90 -9.74
CA SER A 93 -2.08 -5.66 -10.23
C SER A 93 -0.95 -4.70 -10.60
N LEU A 94 0.25 -4.98 -10.10
CA LEU A 94 1.45 -4.16 -10.30
C LEU A 94 2.32 -4.66 -11.45
N ASN A 95 2.03 -5.86 -11.98
CA ASN A 95 2.73 -6.48 -13.09
C ASN A 95 1.88 -7.63 -13.69
N SER A 96 2.28 -8.15 -14.84
CA SER A 96 1.53 -9.21 -15.54
C SER A 96 1.55 -10.59 -14.89
N LEU A 97 2.32 -10.80 -13.81
CA LEU A 97 2.44 -12.12 -13.15
C LEU A 97 1.21 -12.50 -12.33
N THR A 98 0.28 -11.56 -12.12
CA THR A 98 -1.03 -11.85 -11.52
C THR A 98 -1.93 -12.67 -12.45
N ASN A 99 -1.65 -12.67 -13.76
CA ASN A 99 -2.48 -13.38 -14.73
C ASN A 99 -2.31 -14.90 -14.57
N GLY A 100 -3.39 -15.58 -14.20
CA GLY A 100 -3.40 -17.03 -14.00
C GLY A 100 -2.82 -17.50 -12.65
N THR A 101 -2.47 -16.58 -11.75
CA THR A 101 -1.98 -16.90 -10.40
C THR A 101 -2.94 -16.49 -9.29
N THR A 102 -3.85 -15.55 -9.58
CA THR A 102 -4.89 -15.07 -8.68
C THR A 102 -6.19 -14.89 -9.46
N VAL A 103 -7.32 -15.25 -8.85
CA VAL A 103 -8.69 -14.99 -9.34
C VAL A 103 -9.29 -13.77 -8.65
N PHE A 104 -8.66 -13.28 -7.59
CA PHE A 104 -9.05 -12.03 -6.93
C PHE A 104 -9.18 -10.88 -7.95
N PRO A 105 -10.25 -10.07 -7.90
CA PRO A 105 -10.51 -9.04 -8.90
C PRO A 105 -9.52 -7.87 -8.76
N LEU A 106 -8.47 -7.90 -9.57
CA LEU A 106 -7.43 -6.88 -9.63
C LEU A 106 -7.59 -6.00 -10.87
N ARG A 107 -7.49 -4.68 -10.71
CA ARG A 107 -7.38 -3.74 -11.83
C ARG A 107 -5.92 -3.60 -12.24
N PHE A 108 -5.63 -3.41 -13.51
CA PHE A 108 -4.24 -3.17 -13.93
C PHE A 108 -3.82 -1.74 -13.55
N GLN A 109 -2.67 -1.59 -12.88
CA GLN A 109 -2.11 -0.27 -12.59
C GLN A 109 -1.30 0.22 -13.79
N GLU A 110 -1.77 1.27 -14.44
CA GLU A 110 -1.04 1.89 -15.56
C GLU A 110 0.23 2.61 -15.10
N GLY A 111 1.26 2.60 -15.95
CA GLY A 111 2.53 3.28 -15.70
C GLY A 111 3.43 2.64 -14.63
N VAL A 112 3.01 1.52 -14.02
CA VAL A 112 3.75 0.86 -12.95
C VAL A 112 4.05 -0.59 -13.33
N LYS A 113 5.31 -0.99 -13.23
CA LYS A 113 5.78 -2.37 -13.43
C LYS A 113 6.80 -2.70 -12.36
N ILE A 114 6.31 -3.03 -11.16
CA ILE A 114 7.14 -3.29 -9.98
C ILE A 114 6.66 -4.54 -9.23
N THR A 115 7.45 -4.98 -8.26
CA THR A 115 7.08 -6.03 -7.30
C THR A 115 7.29 -5.50 -5.89
N LEU A 116 6.46 -5.93 -4.93
CA LEU A 116 6.53 -5.53 -3.52
C LEU A 116 7.12 -6.62 -2.63
N ASP A 117 7.84 -7.59 -3.21
CA ASP A 117 8.61 -8.55 -2.43
C ASP A 117 9.72 -7.85 -1.65
N CYS A 118 9.80 -8.14 -0.35
CA CYS A 118 10.74 -7.54 0.60
C CYS A 118 10.67 -6.01 0.70
N ALA A 119 9.57 -5.37 0.25
CA ALA A 119 9.43 -3.92 0.34
C ALA A 119 9.18 -3.45 1.78
N GLN A 120 9.78 -2.31 2.14
CA GLN A 120 9.49 -1.59 3.38
C GLN A 120 8.59 -0.40 3.08
N ALA A 121 7.62 -0.12 3.95
CA ALA A 121 6.68 0.98 3.74
C ALA A 121 6.30 1.67 5.05
N THR A 122 6.06 2.98 4.99
CA THR A 122 5.58 3.79 6.12
C THR A 122 4.70 4.92 5.60
N PHE A 123 3.70 5.30 6.39
CA PHE A 123 2.86 6.46 6.09
C PHE A 123 3.61 7.75 6.46
N ILE A 124 3.66 8.70 5.53
CA ILE A 124 4.16 10.07 5.75
C ILE A 124 3.03 11.08 5.96
N SER A 125 1.82 10.71 5.53
CA SER A 125 0.56 11.43 5.71
C SER A 125 -0.55 10.38 5.89
N TYR A 126 -1.79 10.83 6.10
CA TYR A 126 -2.94 9.92 6.18
C TYR A 126 -3.25 9.22 4.85
N ASP A 127 -2.91 9.85 3.73
CA ASP A 127 -3.19 9.43 2.35
C ASP A 127 -1.92 9.05 1.56
N LYS A 128 -0.73 9.44 2.03
CA LYS A 128 0.54 9.18 1.35
C LYS A 128 1.41 8.22 2.15
N MET A 129 1.90 7.18 1.49
CA MET A 129 2.93 6.29 2.02
C MET A 129 4.15 6.27 1.13
N VAL A 130 5.32 6.12 1.75
CA VAL A 130 6.58 5.89 1.05
C VAL A 130 6.85 4.39 1.07
N ILE A 131 7.27 3.86 -0.07
CA ILE A 131 7.60 2.45 -0.27
C ILE A 131 9.03 2.37 -0.79
N SER A 132 9.90 1.67 -0.08
CA SER A 132 11.23 1.30 -0.55
C SER A 132 11.21 -0.15 -1.02
N LEU A 133 11.46 -0.35 -2.31
CA LEU A 133 11.49 -1.68 -2.94
C LEU A 133 12.80 -2.41 -2.65
N LYS A 134 12.86 -3.71 -2.97
CA LYS A 134 14.05 -4.55 -2.79
C LYS A 134 15.32 -4.07 -3.49
N GLY A 135 15.18 -3.24 -4.54
CA GLY A 135 16.30 -2.63 -5.27
C GLY A 135 16.74 -1.28 -4.69
N GLY A 136 16.12 -0.80 -3.61
CA GLY A 136 16.37 0.54 -3.05
C GLY A 136 15.59 1.65 -3.74
N GLU A 137 14.81 1.34 -4.78
CA GLU A 137 13.91 2.30 -5.44
C GLU A 137 12.83 2.78 -4.46
N ILE A 138 12.59 4.08 -4.44
CA ILE A 138 11.61 4.72 -3.56
C ILE A 138 10.44 5.20 -4.39
N TYR A 139 9.26 4.69 -4.04
CA TYR A 139 7.98 5.10 -4.58
C TYR A 139 7.18 5.84 -3.52
N VAL A 140 6.42 6.85 -3.95
CA VAL A 140 5.38 7.48 -3.14
C VAL A 140 4.04 6.98 -3.66
N LEU A 141 3.29 6.30 -2.80
CA LEU A 141 1.94 5.87 -3.08
C LEU A 141 0.96 6.85 -2.44
N THR A 142 0.12 7.45 -3.26
CA THR A 142 -1.01 8.28 -2.82
C THR A 142 -2.31 7.47 -2.93
N LEU A 143 -3.05 7.40 -1.83
CA LEU A 143 -4.39 6.83 -1.75
C LEU A 143 -5.40 7.88 -2.23
N ILE A 144 -5.94 7.71 -3.43
CA ILE A 144 -6.95 8.65 -3.95
C ILE A 144 -8.30 8.28 -3.33
N THR A 145 -8.81 9.16 -2.48
CA THR A 145 -10.10 8.98 -1.80
C THR A 145 -11.22 9.80 -2.42
N ASP A 146 -12.45 9.31 -2.32
CA ASP A 146 -13.65 10.10 -2.59
C ASP A 146 -14.05 11.01 -1.42
N GLY A 147 -15.12 11.79 -1.59
CA GLY A 147 -15.65 12.68 -0.54
C GLY A 147 -16.12 11.96 0.73
N MET A 148 -16.38 10.65 0.65
CA MET A 148 -16.74 9.78 1.78
C MET A 148 -15.51 9.07 2.38
N ARG A 149 -14.28 9.49 1.97
CA ARG A 149 -12.99 8.94 2.43
C ARG A 149 -12.78 7.47 2.06
N SER A 150 -13.45 7.00 1.02
CA SER A 150 -13.23 5.66 0.47
C SER A 150 -12.15 5.70 -0.60
N VAL A 151 -11.18 4.77 -0.56
CA VAL A 151 -10.11 4.69 -1.57
C VAL A 151 -10.67 4.18 -2.89
N ARG A 152 -10.48 4.97 -3.95
CA ARG A 152 -10.97 4.67 -5.31
C ARG A 152 -9.87 4.21 -6.25
N SER A 153 -8.66 4.72 -6.07
CA SER A 153 -7.51 4.38 -6.89
C SER A 153 -6.20 4.62 -6.16
N PHE A 154 -5.14 4.07 -6.73
CA PHE A 154 -3.77 4.26 -6.28
C PHE A 154 -3.02 5.08 -7.32
N HIS A 155 -2.21 6.03 -6.83
CA HIS A 155 -1.27 6.76 -7.66
C HIS A 155 0.13 6.52 -7.16
N PHE A 156 1.01 6.05 -8.04
CA PHE A 156 2.41 5.78 -7.74
C PHE A 156 3.27 6.81 -8.45
N ASP A 157 4.17 7.42 -7.71
CA ASP A 157 5.23 8.26 -8.25
C ASP A 157 6.60 7.69 -7.87
N LYS A 158 7.52 7.61 -8.85
CA LYS A 158 8.89 7.16 -8.60
C LYS A 158 9.70 8.36 -8.12
N ALA A 159 9.89 8.47 -6.81
CA ALA A 159 10.51 9.65 -6.21
C ALA A 159 12.05 9.65 -6.36
N ALA A 160 12.69 8.52 -6.03
CA ALA A 160 14.15 8.42 -6.00
C ALA A 160 14.61 6.96 -6.01
N ALA A 161 15.92 6.74 -5.92
CA ALA A 161 16.52 5.48 -5.50
C ALA A 161 17.51 5.77 -4.37
N SER A 162 17.59 4.86 -3.40
CA SER A 162 18.43 4.98 -2.21
C SER A 162 18.98 3.60 -1.82
N VAL A 163 19.33 3.44 -0.56
CA VAL A 163 19.90 2.20 0.00
C VAL A 163 18.87 1.08 0.08
N LEU A 164 19.36 -0.15 0.20
CA LEU A 164 18.53 -1.33 0.45
C LEU A 164 17.96 -1.25 1.86
N THR A 165 16.71 -0.83 1.97
CA THR A 165 16.07 -0.52 3.25
C THR A 165 15.63 -1.79 3.98
N THR A 166 16.04 -1.92 5.24
CA THR A 166 15.62 -2.99 6.15
C THR A 166 14.61 -2.53 7.20
N CYS A 167 14.62 -1.24 7.56
CA CYS A 167 13.59 -0.61 8.35
C CYS A 167 13.41 0.84 7.91
N MET A 168 12.20 1.37 8.08
CA MET A 168 11.85 2.72 7.65
C MET A 168 10.97 3.37 8.70
N ILE A 169 11.27 4.62 9.04
CA ILE A 169 10.50 5.37 10.04
C ILE A 169 10.44 6.85 9.68
N THR A 170 9.25 7.44 9.83
CA THR A 170 9.04 8.88 9.74
C THR A 170 9.43 9.55 11.05
N LEU A 171 10.17 10.65 10.96
CA LEU A 171 10.53 11.46 12.12
C LEU A 171 9.66 12.72 12.15
N GLU A 172 10.27 13.88 12.31
CA GLU A 172 9.60 15.16 12.14
C GLU A 172 9.06 15.33 10.72
N PRO A 173 8.02 16.16 10.50
CA PRO A 173 7.47 16.41 9.18
C PRO A 173 8.57 16.78 8.16
N GLY A 174 8.64 16.01 7.07
CA GLY A 174 9.65 16.18 6.03
C GLY A 174 10.93 15.37 6.23
N TYR A 175 11.05 14.56 7.29
CA TYR A 175 12.20 13.69 7.51
C TYR A 175 11.82 12.20 7.55
N LEU A 176 12.62 11.40 6.86
CA LEU A 176 12.45 9.95 6.73
C LEU A 176 13.79 9.26 6.97
N PHE A 177 13.84 8.35 7.96
CA PHE A 177 15.02 7.55 8.21
C PHE A 177 14.89 6.18 7.51
N LEU A 178 15.93 5.82 6.76
CA LEU A 178 16.11 4.54 6.08
C LEU A 178 17.25 3.77 6.74
N GLY A 179 16.91 2.75 7.52
CA GLY A 179 17.90 1.87 8.13
C GLY A 179 18.27 0.74 7.17
N SER A 180 19.56 0.53 6.92
CA SER A 180 20.07 -0.56 6.08
C SER A 180 21.05 -1.44 6.86
N ARG A 181 20.96 -2.75 6.66
CA ARG A 181 21.97 -3.72 7.10
C ARG A 181 23.05 -4.01 6.05
N LEU A 182 22.79 -3.67 4.79
CA LEU A 182 23.66 -3.99 3.65
C LEU A 182 24.37 -2.76 3.07
N GLY A 183 24.10 -1.58 3.62
CA GLY A 183 24.71 -0.32 3.25
C GLY A 183 24.59 0.70 4.38
N ASN A 184 24.96 1.94 4.10
CA ASN A 184 24.85 3.01 5.08
C ASN A 184 23.38 3.33 5.37
N SER A 185 23.02 3.48 6.64
CA SER A 185 21.71 4.00 7.00
C SER A 185 21.67 5.50 6.71
N LEU A 186 20.56 6.00 6.18
CA LEU A 186 20.42 7.37 5.70
C LEU A 186 19.25 8.08 6.36
N LEU A 187 19.44 9.35 6.69
CA LEU A 187 18.37 10.27 7.02
C LEU A 187 18.08 11.13 5.79
N LEU A 188 16.86 11.03 5.28
CA LEU A 188 16.39 11.79 4.12
C LEU A 188 15.52 12.96 4.58
N LYS A 189 15.62 14.07 3.85
CA LYS A 189 14.64 15.16 3.89
C LYS A 189 13.84 15.11 2.60
N TYR A 190 12.52 15.06 2.70
CA TYR A 190 11.61 15.11 1.55
C TYR A 190 10.82 16.42 1.56
N THR A 191 10.60 16.96 0.36
CA THR A 191 9.84 18.18 0.13
C THR A 191 8.85 17.94 -0.98
N GLU A 192 7.61 18.39 -0.82
CA GLU A 192 6.61 18.30 -1.88
C GLU A 192 7.00 19.25 -3.02
N LYS A 193 6.93 18.75 -4.26
CA LYS A 193 7.04 19.62 -5.43
C LYS A 193 5.74 20.42 -5.53
N LEU A 194 5.84 21.73 -5.70
CA LEU A 194 4.71 22.56 -6.08
C LEU A 194 4.21 22.06 -7.44
N GLN A 195 2.93 21.70 -7.54
CA GLN A 195 2.32 21.39 -8.84
C GLN A 195 2.32 22.69 -9.66
N GLU A 196 3.06 22.70 -10.78
CA GLU A 196 2.88 23.74 -11.79
C GLU A 196 1.42 23.65 -12.28
N GLY A 197 0.67 24.73 -12.10
CA GLY A 197 -0.68 24.86 -12.66
C GLY A 197 -0.63 24.68 -14.18
N PRO A 198 -1.76 24.30 -14.81
CA PRO A 198 -1.79 24.06 -16.24
C PRO A 198 -1.20 25.26 -16.99
N MET A 199 -0.10 25.03 -17.72
CA MET A 199 0.48 26.01 -18.64
C MET A 199 -0.63 26.50 -19.56
N ASN A 200 -0.98 27.79 -19.45
CA ASN A 200 -1.82 28.47 -20.43
C ASN A 200 -1.09 28.49 -21.78
N ILE A 201 -1.37 27.51 -22.65
CA ILE A 201 -0.96 27.47 -24.06
C ILE A 201 -1.80 28.48 -24.87
N ALA A 202 -1.86 29.74 -24.42
CA ALA A 202 -2.62 30.79 -25.06
C ALA A 202 -1.88 32.11 -24.95
N LYS A 203 -0.69 32.20 -25.56
CA LYS A 203 -0.06 33.50 -25.83
C LYS A 203 0.97 33.58 -26.97
N ASP A 204 1.15 32.54 -27.78
CA ASP A 204 2.13 32.55 -28.89
C ASP A 204 1.53 32.67 -30.30
N SER A 205 0.24 32.99 -30.43
CA SER A 205 -0.41 33.13 -31.75
C SER A 205 -0.82 34.57 -32.11
N ALA A 206 -0.26 35.59 -31.48
CA ALA A 206 -0.67 37.00 -31.71
C ALA A 206 0.46 37.98 -32.09
N GLU A 207 1.67 37.54 -32.44
CA GLU A 207 2.76 38.44 -32.88
C GLU A 207 3.39 38.07 -34.23
N LYS A 208 2.62 37.46 -35.15
CA LYS A 208 3.02 37.30 -36.55
C LYS A 208 1.91 37.71 -37.50
N GLU A 209 1.56 38.99 -37.47
CA GLU A 209 0.90 39.69 -38.56
C GLU A 209 1.17 41.19 -38.40
N GLU A 210 2.38 41.61 -38.79
CA GLU A 210 2.72 42.93 -39.33
C GLU A 210 3.83 42.78 -40.38
#